data_AF-A0A1Q4DJX1-F1
#
_entry.id   AF-A0A1Q4DJX1-F1
#
_cell.length_a   1.000
_cell.length_b   1.000
_cell.length_c   1.000
_cell.angle_alpha   90.00
_cell.angle_beta   90.00
_cell.angle_gamma   90.00
#
_symmetry.space_group_name_H-M   'P 1'
#
loop_
_entity.id
_entity.type
_entity.pdbx_description
1 polymer ?
#
loop_
_entity_poly.entity_id
_entity_poly.type
_entity_poly.pdbx_seq_one_letter_code
_entity_poly.pdbx_strand_id
1 'polypeptide(L)'
;MDAVTEDTITDLAVSRWATAKDPRTGEVLTALVRHLHDFAREVRLTEAEWMAAVQWLTATGQISDDKREEFILASDVLGLSMLVVSMNHDLDAAATPATVLGPFHIAGSPELEFGADMSQGLPGVPLYVHGTVRGLDGTPVGGAVLDVWQADDDGAYEAQLPVDEARLRAKYTARGDGAYCVRTIAPKGYAIPMDGPVGELISRTAISHYRPAHVHFLLNVPGYEPLITHLFREGAQYLDSDVVFGTKPELVVAFTEREPGPTPDGGSSAVPWLEARYDFVLQPVG
;
A
#
# COMPACT_ATOMS: atom_id res chain seq x y z
N MET A 1 16.98 -42.35 18.38
CA MET A 1 16.96 -41.30 17.33
C MET A 1 15.99 -41.80 16.30
N ASP A 2 14.87 -41.12 16.12
CA ASP A 2 13.95 -41.45 15.04
C ASP A 2 14.67 -41.19 13.70
N ALA A 3 14.50 -42.11 12.75
CA ALA A 3 15.10 -41.95 11.43
C ALA A 3 14.46 -40.75 10.73
N VAL A 4 15.28 -39.90 10.12
CA VAL A 4 14.80 -38.78 9.30
C VAL A 4 14.41 -39.32 7.93
N THR A 5 13.12 -39.28 7.63
CA THR A 5 12.52 -39.67 6.35
C THR A 5 11.56 -38.57 5.89
N GLU A 6 11.02 -38.69 4.67
CA GLU A 6 10.00 -37.78 4.15
C GLU A 6 8.76 -37.67 5.06
N ASP A 7 8.37 -38.79 5.67
CA ASP A 7 7.20 -38.86 6.57
C ASP A 7 7.50 -38.29 7.96
N THR A 8 8.73 -38.44 8.46
CA THR A 8 9.06 -38.08 9.86
C THR A 8 9.70 -36.69 10.02
N ILE A 9 10.27 -36.12 8.95
CA ILE A 9 11.03 -34.86 9.04
C ILE A 9 10.18 -33.67 9.51
N THR A 10 8.88 -33.65 9.18
CA THR A 10 8.00 -32.54 9.56
C THR A 10 7.76 -32.50 11.05
N ASP A 11 7.37 -33.63 11.65
CA ASP A 11 7.14 -33.72 13.09
C ASP A 11 8.43 -33.45 13.88
N LEU A 12 9.57 -33.89 13.36
CA LEU A 12 10.87 -33.59 13.95
C LEU A 12 11.22 -32.10 13.88
N ALA A 13 10.97 -31.43 12.75
CA ALA A 13 11.21 -30.00 12.62
C ALA A 13 10.25 -29.18 13.49
N VAL A 14 8.96 -29.51 13.48
CA VAL A 14 7.92 -28.90 14.32
C VAL A 14 8.27 -29.04 15.81
N SER A 15 8.64 -30.24 16.28
CA SER A 15 8.98 -30.44 17.69
C SER A 15 10.20 -29.61 18.13
N ARG A 16 11.17 -29.38 17.23
CA ARG A 16 12.31 -28.49 17.50
C ARG A 16 11.88 -27.03 17.59
N TRP A 17 11.11 -26.53 16.63
CA TRP A 17 10.62 -25.14 16.66
C TRP A 17 9.67 -24.85 17.83
N ALA A 18 8.93 -25.86 18.29
CA ALA A 18 8.07 -25.76 19.48
C ALA A 18 8.86 -25.51 20.78
N THR A 19 10.20 -25.69 20.79
CA THR A 19 11.07 -25.36 21.94
C THR A 19 11.42 -23.88 22.06
N ALA A 20 10.90 -23.03 21.18
CA ALA A 20 11.12 -21.59 21.25
C ALA A 20 10.78 -21.03 22.64
N LYS A 21 11.64 -20.13 23.15
CA LYS A 21 11.44 -19.50 24.46
C LYS A 21 10.21 -18.59 24.50
N ASP A 22 9.93 -17.94 23.38
CA ASP A 22 8.74 -17.13 23.18
C ASP A 22 7.61 -18.01 22.62
N PRO A 23 6.46 -18.14 23.31
CA PRO A 23 5.36 -19.00 22.86
C PRO A 23 4.83 -18.62 21.48
N ARG A 24 4.74 -17.32 21.16
CA ARG A 24 4.21 -16.85 19.88
C ARG A 24 5.16 -17.20 18.73
N THR A 25 6.46 -17.07 18.93
CA THR A 25 7.49 -17.52 17.98
C THR A 25 7.37 -19.01 17.70
N GLY A 26 7.17 -19.84 18.73
CA GLY A 26 6.94 -21.27 18.58
C GLY A 26 5.68 -21.58 17.76
N GLU A 27 4.58 -20.88 18.04
CA GLU A 27 3.33 -21.01 17.27
C GLU A 27 3.53 -20.67 15.78
N VAL A 28 4.10 -19.49 15.49
CA VAL A 28 4.30 -19.02 14.10
C VAL A 28 5.22 -19.95 13.33
N LEU A 29 6.38 -20.33 13.89
CA LEU A 29 7.36 -21.13 13.17
C LEU A 29 6.93 -22.59 13.00
N THR A 30 6.19 -23.15 13.95
CA THR A 30 5.63 -24.50 13.78
C THR A 30 4.55 -24.55 12.71
N ALA A 31 3.71 -23.52 12.59
CA ALA A 31 2.75 -23.40 11.49
C ALA A 31 3.45 -23.23 10.14
N LEU A 32 4.42 -22.31 10.05
CA LEU A 32 5.21 -22.07 8.84
C LEU A 32 5.87 -23.36 8.33
N VAL A 33 6.51 -24.12 9.20
CA VAL A 33 7.21 -25.37 8.84
C VAL A 33 6.25 -26.42 8.28
N ARG A 34 5.06 -26.57 8.88
CA ARG A 34 4.04 -27.49 8.37
C ARG A 34 3.65 -27.11 6.94
N HIS A 35 3.22 -25.86 6.73
CA HIS A 35 2.79 -25.39 5.42
C HIS A 35 3.91 -25.42 4.37
N LEU A 36 5.15 -25.10 4.75
CA LEU A 36 6.30 -25.16 3.85
C LEU A 36 6.61 -26.60 3.40
N HIS A 37 6.60 -27.56 4.33
CA HIS A 37 6.83 -28.96 3.99
C HIS A 37 5.68 -29.55 3.18
N ASP A 38 4.44 -29.19 3.51
CA ASP A 38 3.25 -29.63 2.77
C ASP A 38 3.26 -29.08 1.34
N PHE A 39 3.60 -27.80 1.15
CA PHE A 39 3.83 -27.23 -0.18
C PHE A 39 4.90 -28.00 -0.97
N ALA A 40 6.05 -28.30 -0.35
CA ALA A 40 7.14 -29.01 -1.03
C ALA A 40 6.71 -30.41 -1.48
N ARG A 41 5.89 -31.11 -0.68
CA ARG A 41 5.33 -32.42 -1.05
C ARG A 41 4.25 -32.32 -2.11
N GLU A 42 3.36 -31.33 -2.00
CA GLU A 42 2.25 -31.11 -2.94
C GLU A 42 2.76 -30.97 -4.37
N VAL A 43 3.80 -30.15 -4.57
CA VAL A 43 4.38 -29.91 -5.90
C VAL A 43 5.51 -30.88 -6.26
N ARG A 44 5.90 -31.77 -5.32
CA ARG A 44 7.07 -32.65 -5.44
C ARG A 44 8.34 -31.88 -5.83
N LEU A 45 8.65 -30.84 -5.04
CA LEU A 45 9.72 -29.89 -5.32
C LEU A 45 11.05 -30.60 -5.59
N THR A 46 11.64 -30.33 -6.75
CA THR A 46 12.94 -30.91 -7.14
C THR A 46 14.11 -30.12 -6.53
N GLU A 47 15.29 -30.74 -6.46
CA GLU A 47 16.51 -30.06 -5.99
C GLU A 47 16.86 -28.83 -6.84
N ALA A 48 16.60 -28.88 -8.15
CA ALA A 48 16.83 -27.78 -9.06
C ALA A 48 15.87 -26.62 -8.82
N GLU A 49 14.57 -26.90 -8.64
CA GLU A 49 13.56 -25.88 -8.30
C GLU A 49 13.82 -25.27 -6.92
N TRP A 50 14.20 -26.09 -5.94
CA TRP A 50 14.59 -25.61 -4.62
C TRP A 50 15.81 -24.67 -4.69
N MET A 51 16.86 -25.05 -5.44
CA MET A 51 18.03 -24.19 -5.62
C MET A 51 17.67 -22.88 -6.34
N ALA A 52 16.79 -22.93 -7.35
CA ALA A 52 16.28 -21.74 -8.02
C ALA A 52 15.52 -20.82 -7.06
N ALA A 53 14.67 -21.36 -6.19
CA ALA A 53 13.97 -20.59 -5.15
C ALA A 53 14.93 -19.94 -4.15
N VAL A 54 15.98 -20.65 -3.72
CA VAL A 54 17.03 -20.09 -2.84
C VAL A 54 17.78 -18.95 -3.52
N GLN A 55 18.13 -19.10 -4.79
CA GLN A 55 18.78 -18.04 -5.57
C GLN A 55 17.87 -16.84 -5.75
N TRP A 56 16.58 -17.06 -6.01
CA TRP A 56 15.58 -16.00 -6.12
C TRP A 56 15.45 -15.23 -4.80
N LEU A 57 15.29 -15.90 -3.66
CA LEU A 57 15.24 -15.27 -2.33
C LEU A 57 16.53 -14.49 -2.00
N THR A 58 17.68 -15.02 -2.42
CA THR A 58 18.97 -14.34 -2.24
C THR A 58 19.03 -13.05 -3.07
N ALA A 59 18.62 -13.09 -4.33
CA ALA A 59 18.59 -11.92 -5.20
C ALA A 59 17.58 -10.87 -4.70
N THR A 60 16.42 -11.31 -4.19
CA THR A 60 15.40 -10.43 -3.60
C THR A 60 15.98 -9.65 -2.42
N GLY A 61 16.76 -10.30 -1.54
CA GLY A 61 17.43 -9.61 -0.45
C GLY A 61 18.58 -8.69 -0.89
N GLN A 62 19.30 -9.03 -1.96
CA GLN A 62 20.46 -8.26 -2.45
C GLN A 62 20.08 -6.97 -3.18
N ILE A 63 18.91 -6.94 -3.82
CA ILE A 63 18.43 -5.76 -4.54
C ILE A 63 17.69 -4.76 -3.63
N SER A 64 17.26 -5.20 -2.44
CA SER A 64 16.65 -4.30 -1.46
C SER A 64 17.64 -3.30 -0.86
N ASP A 65 17.19 -2.07 -0.65
CA ASP A 65 17.90 -0.97 0.01
C ASP A 65 16.90 -0.01 0.71
N ASP A 66 17.39 1.13 1.24
CA ASP A 66 16.57 2.11 1.97
C ASP A 66 15.42 2.73 1.14
N LYS A 67 15.45 2.59 -0.19
CA LYS A 67 14.43 3.12 -1.13
C LYS A 67 13.64 2.02 -1.83
N ARG A 68 14.12 0.77 -1.82
CA ARG A 68 13.52 -0.38 -2.50
C ARG A 68 13.42 -1.57 -1.56
N GLU A 69 12.20 -2.04 -1.34
CA GLU A 69 11.96 -3.26 -0.56
C GLU A 69 11.36 -4.37 -1.42
N GLU A 70 12.21 -5.17 -2.08
CA GLU A 70 11.78 -6.23 -3.00
C GLU A 70 11.07 -7.38 -2.27
N PHE A 71 11.38 -7.63 -0.99
CA PHE A 71 10.62 -8.59 -0.17
C PHE A 71 9.19 -8.12 0.14
N ILE A 72 8.98 -6.82 0.32
CA ILE A 72 7.63 -6.25 0.45
C ILE A 72 6.91 -6.41 -0.89
N LEU A 73 7.56 -6.07 -2.00
CA LEU A 73 6.97 -6.25 -3.33
C LEU A 73 6.62 -7.72 -3.62
N ALA A 74 7.47 -8.67 -3.21
CA ALA A 74 7.18 -10.09 -3.29
C ALA A 74 5.93 -10.48 -2.48
N SER A 75 5.81 -9.97 -1.25
CA SER A 75 4.61 -10.15 -0.42
C SER A 75 3.36 -9.54 -1.06
N ASP A 76 3.49 -8.39 -1.71
CA ASP A 76 2.41 -7.67 -2.39
C ASP A 76 1.86 -8.49 -3.57
N VAL A 77 2.73 -8.94 -4.48
CA VAL A 77 2.29 -9.67 -5.69
C VAL A 77 1.82 -11.10 -5.40
N LEU A 78 2.19 -11.66 -4.25
CA LEU A 78 1.65 -12.93 -3.75
C LEU A 78 0.33 -12.75 -2.98
N GLY A 79 -0.11 -11.51 -2.77
CA GLY A 79 -1.32 -11.18 -2.02
C GLY A 79 -1.20 -11.33 -0.50
N LEU A 80 -0.01 -11.67 0.02
CA LEU A 80 0.23 -11.84 1.45
C LEU A 80 0.06 -10.52 2.19
N SER A 81 0.55 -9.40 1.65
CA SER A 81 0.43 -8.10 2.28
C SER A 81 -1.05 -7.70 2.50
N MET A 82 -1.88 -7.88 1.47
CA MET A 82 -3.32 -7.60 1.57
C MET A 82 -4.06 -8.58 2.49
N LEU A 83 -3.63 -9.85 2.54
CA LEU A 83 -4.16 -10.83 3.51
C LEU A 83 -3.84 -10.41 4.95
N VAL A 84 -2.60 -10.00 5.22
CA VAL A 84 -2.18 -9.50 6.54
C VAL A 84 -2.97 -8.26 6.93
N VAL A 85 -3.15 -7.29 6.02
CA VAL A 85 -3.99 -6.12 6.26
C VAL A 85 -5.42 -6.54 6.61
N SER A 86 -6.01 -7.46 5.85
CA SER A 86 -7.40 -7.88 6.04
C SER A 86 -7.62 -8.61 7.37
N MET A 87 -6.63 -9.35 7.88
CA MET A 87 -6.73 -10.04 9.18
C MET A 87 -6.53 -9.12 10.39
N ASN A 88 -5.80 -8.03 10.23
CA ASN A 88 -5.40 -7.16 11.36
C ASN A 88 -6.19 -5.83 11.39
N HIS A 89 -6.85 -5.47 10.29
CA HIS A 89 -7.75 -4.33 10.19
C HIS A 89 -9.17 -4.80 9.91
N ASP A 90 -9.70 -5.63 10.81
CA ASP A 90 -11.13 -5.99 10.87
C ASP A 90 -11.91 -4.80 11.44
N LEU A 91 -12.04 -3.76 10.62
CA LEU A 91 -12.73 -2.53 10.95
C LEU A 91 -14.24 -2.72 10.81
N ASP A 92 -15.02 -1.89 11.50
CA ASP A 92 -16.46 -1.81 11.23
C ASP A 92 -16.71 -1.56 9.74
N ALA A 93 -17.75 -2.18 9.16
CA ALA A 93 -18.07 -2.06 7.74
C ALA A 93 -18.38 -0.60 7.30
N ALA A 94 -18.71 0.29 8.26
CA ALA A 94 -18.88 1.72 8.01
C ALA A 94 -17.55 2.51 8.05
N ALA A 95 -16.46 1.94 8.56
CA ALA A 95 -15.14 2.53 8.51
C ALA A 95 -14.58 2.53 7.08
N THR A 96 -13.68 3.46 6.79
CA THR A 96 -12.95 3.43 5.52
C THR A 96 -12.06 2.18 5.49
N PRO A 97 -12.12 1.34 4.44
CA PRO A 97 -11.31 0.14 4.38
C PRO A 97 -9.80 0.44 4.33
N ALA A 98 -9.02 -0.34 5.09
CA ALA A 98 -7.57 -0.34 4.99
C ALA A 98 -7.06 -1.09 3.74
N THR A 99 -5.89 -0.72 3.25
CA THR A 99 -5.13 -1.43 2.20
C THR A 99 -3.63 -1.37 2.51
N VAL A 100 -2.82 -2.09 1.74
CA VAL A 100 -1.35 -2.14 1.88
C VAL A 100 -0.71 -0.76 1.82
N LEU A 101 0.39 -0.57 2.56
CA LEU A 101 1.23 0.63 2.50
C LEU A 101 1.92 0.79 1.14
N GLY A 102 2.34 -0.33 0.56
CA GLY A 102 3.21 -0.36 -0.62
C GLY A 102 4.65 0.04 -0.30
N PRO A 103 5.57 -0.11 -1.27
CA PRO A 103 7.02 0.03 -1.02
C PRO A 103 7.55 1.49 -1.11
N PHE A 104 6.69 2.48 -1.38
CA PHE A 104 7.11 3.86 -1.70
C PHE A 104 6.82 4.89 -0.60
N HIS A 105 6.33 4.45 0.56
CA HIS A 105 6.21 5.32 1.73
C HIS A 105 7.61 5.62 2.28
N ILE A 106 7.86 6.89 2.60
CA ILE A 106 9.08 7.31 3.30
C ILE A 106 8.67 8.19 4.48
N ALA A 107 9.42 8.11 5.58
CA ALA A 107 9.21 8.99 6.72
C ALA A 107 9.66 10.43 6.40
N GLY A 108 9.04 11.40 7.07
CA GLY A 108 9.48 12.80 7.01
C GLY A 108 8.94 13.62 5.85
N SER A 109 7.80 13.24 5.26
CA SER A 109 7.04 14.09 4.33
C SER A 109 6.86 15.52 4.91
N PRO A 110 6.99 16.58 4.09
CA PRO A 110 6.85 17.96 4.54
C PRO A 110 5.44 18.26 5.02
N GLU A 111 5.30 19.09 6.05
CA GLU A 111 3.99 19.56 6.51
C GLU A 111 3.51 20.71 5.62
N LEU A 112 2.26 20.60 5.14
CA LEU A 112 1.62 21.59 4.29
C LEU A 112 0.28 22.04 4.89
N GLU A 113 0.00 23.33 4.70
CA GLU A 113 -1.26 23.95 5.10
C GLU A 113 -2.45 23.43 4.26
N PHE A 114 -3.67 23.66 4.76
CA PHE A 114 -4.90 23.28 4.06
C PHE A 114 -4.94 23.79 2.61
N GLY A 115 -4.98 22.88 1.64
CA GLY A 115 -5.02 23.19 0.21
C GLY A 115 -3.69 23.64 -0.40
N ALA A 116 -2.59 23.66 0.36
CA ALA A 116 -1.27 23.91 -0.19
C ALA A 116 -0.85 22.77 -1.14
N ASP A 117 -0.10 23.11 -2.18
CA ASP A 117 0.18 22.22 -3.31
C ASP A 117 1.39 21.32 -3.06
N MET A 118 1.21 20.01 -2.91
CA MET A 118 2.33 19.07 -2.74
C MET A 118 3.08 18.75 -4.04
N SER A 119 2.58 19.17 -5.20
CA SER A 119 3.26 18.98 -6.48
C SER A 119 4.39 19.97 -6.72
N GLN A 120 4.41 21.11 -6.00
CA GLN A 120 5.45 22.14 -6.09
C GLN A 120 5.76 22.57 -7.54
N GLY A 121 4.75 22.58 -8.42
CA GLY A 121 4.88 23.01 -9.82
C GLY A 121 5.28 21.92 -10.81
N LEU A 122 5.28 20.65 -10.40
CA LEU A 122 5.41 19.52 -11.32
C LEU A 122 4.27 19.54 -12.36
N PRO A 123 4.55 19.10 -13.61
CA PRO A 123 3.54 19.06 -14.65
C PRO A 123 2.46 18.03 -14.33
N GLY A 124 1.22 18.36 -14.67
CA GLY A 124 0.06 17.47 -14.53
C GLY A 124 -1.23 18.26 -14.41
N VAL A 125 -2.37 17.58 -14.51
CA VAL A 125 -3.68 18.20 -14.30
C VAL A 125 -3.88 18.45 -12.80
N PRO A 126 -4.15 19.68 -12.34
CA PRO A 126 -4.37 19.94 -10.91
C PRO A 126 -5.51 19.06 -10.35
N LEU A 127 -5.29 18.47 -9.18
CA LEU A 127 -6.22 17.62 -8.47
C LEU A 127 -6.41 18.15 -7.05
N TYR A 128 -7.66 18.30 -6.65
CA TYR A 128 -8.06 18.58 -5.27
C TYR A 128 -8.77 17.36 -4.71
N VAL A 129 -8.17 16.74 -3.69
CA VAL A 129 -8.79 15.67 -2.90
C VAL A 129 -9.24 16.25 -1.57
N HIS A 130 -10.55 16.27 -1.31
CA HIS A 130 -11.11 16.93 -0.13
C HIS A 130 -12.35 16.24 0.42
N GLY A 131 -12.68 16.57 1.67
CA GLY A 131 -13.84 16.06 2.37
C GLY A 131 -13.65 16.19 3.88
N THR A 132 -14.24 15.28 4.65
CA THR A 132 -14.09 15.26 6.11
C THR A 132 -13.50 13.97 6.64
N VAL A 133 -12.75 14.08 7.74
CA VAL A 133 -12.40 12.95 8.60
C VAL A 133 -13.44 12.90 9.73
N ARG A 134 -14.07 11.75 9.94
CA ARG A 134 -15.10 11.54 10.96
C ARG A 134 -14.93 10.19 11.67
N GLY A 135 -15.51 10.06 12.86
CA GLY A 135 -15.67 8.78 13.54
C GLY A 135 -16.87 7.99 13.02
N LEU A 136 -17.01 6.75 13.47
CA LEU A 136 -18.15 5.87 13.14
C LEU A 136 -19.51 6.45 13.52
N ASP A 137 -19.56 7.30 14.54
CA ASP A 137 -20.77 7.98 15.00
C ASP A 137 -21.12 9.24 14.16
N GLY A 138 -20.28 9.57 13.17
CA GLY A 138 -20.40 10.76 12.34
C GLY A 138 -19.78 12.03 12.95
N THR A 139 -19.20 11.95 14.15
CA THR A 139 -18.54 13.10 14.79
C THR A 139 -17.31 13.50 13.99
N PRO A 140 -17.12 14.79 13.64
CA PRO A 140 -15.90 15.23 12.96
C PRO A 140 -14.65 15.02 13.80
N VAL A 141 -13.57 14.56 13.17
CA VAL A 141 -12.29 14.26 13.82
C VAL A 141 -11.24 15.27 13.35
N GLY A 142 -11.14 16.37 14.10
CA GLY A 142 -10.09 17.37 13.87
C GLY A 142 -8.73 16.96 14.39
N GLY A 143 -7.67 17.51 13.80
CA GLY A 143 -6.29 17.21 14.18
C GLY A 143 -5.75 15.89 13.63
N ALA A 144 -6.53 15.17 12.82
CA ALA A 144 -6.02 14.01 12.11
C ALA A 144 -4.95 14.42 11.10
N VAL A 145 -3.80 13.74 11.16
CA VAL A 145 -2.71 13.93 10.20
C VAL A 145 -2.92 12.97 9.05
N LEU A 146 -2.97 13.50 7.83
CA LEU A 146 -3.01 12.77 6.58
C LEU A 146 -1.60 12.85 5.95
N ASP A 147 -0.81 11.78 6.05
CA ASP A 147 0.43 11.63 5.28
C ASP A 147 0.06 11.06 3.91
N VAL A 148 0.34 11.82 2.85
CA VAL A 148 -0.14 11.58 1.49
C VAL A 148 1.05 11.42 0.58
N TRP A 149 1.00 10.43 -0.33
CA TRP A 149 2.01 10.25 -1.38
C TRP A 149 1.39 9.64 -2.64
N GLN A 150 2.00 9.88 -3.80
CA GLN A 150 1.53 9.34 -5.07
C GLN A 150 2.64 9.29 -6.12
N ALA A 151 2.39 8.58 -7.23
CA ALA A 151 3.17 8.70 -8.45
C ALA A 151 2.83 10.01 -9.19
N ASP A 152 3.74 10.44 -10.06
CA ASP A 152 3.56 11.58 -10.96
C ASP A 152 2.63 11.28 -12.16
N ASP A 153 2.47 12.27 -13.05
CA ASP A 153 1.66 12.17 -14.28
C ASP A 153 2.31 11.28 -15.36
N ASP A 154 3.56 10.85 -15.16
CA ASP A 154 4.23 9.84 -15.99
C ASP A 154 4.12 8.43 -15.39
N GLY A 155 3.67 8.32 -14.13
CA GLY A 155 3.53 7.05 -13.41
C GLY A 155 4.83 6.61 -12.76
N ALA A 156 5.56 7.52 -12.14
CA ALA A 156 6.77 7.21 -11.40
C ALA A 156 6.78 7.85 -10.00
N TYR A 157 7.33 7.12 -9.03
CA TYR A 157 7.78 7.67 -7.75
C TYR A 157 9.19 8.21 -7.88
N GLU A 158 9.60 9.11 -6.98
CA GLU A 158 10.95 9.64 -6.99
C GLU A 158 12.02 8.55 -6.81
N ALA A 159 11.69 7.46 -6.10
CA ALA A 159 12.57 6.31 -5.91
C ALA A 159 12.96 5.62 -7.24
N GLN A 160 12.16 5.83 -8.29
CA GLN A 160 12.36 5.26 -9.63
C GLN A 160 13.04 6.25 -10.59
N LEU A 161 13.34 7.47 -10.13
CA LEU A 161 13.81 8.56 -10.96
C LEU A 161 15.21 9.01 -10.48
N PRO A 162 16.05 9.57 -11.37
CA PRO A 162 17.38 10.05 -11.01
C PRO A 162 17.29 11.42 -10.31
N VAL A 163 16.57 11.49 -9.20
CA VAL A 163 16.42 12.68 -8.37
C VAL A 163 16.68 12.35 -6.90
N ASP A 164 17.20 13.33 -6.16
CA ASP A 164 17.44 13.21 -4.73
C ASP A 164 16.33 13.84 -3.88
N GLU A 165 15.38 14.54 -4.52
CA GLU A 165 14.27 15.22 -3.88
C GLU A 165 13.06 14.30 -3.68
N ALA A 166 12.56 14.25 -2.45
CA ALA A 166 11.24 13.71 -2.16
C ALA A 166 10.15 14.66 -2.70
N ARG A 167 9.23 14.14 -3.52
CA ARG A 167 8.20 14.94 -4.20
C ARG A 167 6.86 14.23 -4.21
N LEU A 168 5.79 14.97 -4.47
CA LEU A 168 4.41 14.47 -4.47
C LEU A 168 4.03 13.74 -3.18
N ARG A 169 4.56 14.26 -2.07
CA ARG A 169 4.25 13.79 -0.73
C ARG A 169 4.16 14.95 0.24
N ALA A 170 3.22 14.88 1.18
CA ALA A 170 3.05 15.89 2.21
C ALA A 170 2.18 15.37 3.35
N LYS A 171 2.31 16.00 4.51
CA LYS A 171 1.40 15.85 5.64
C LYS A 171 0.46 17.03 5.71
N TYR A 172 -0.84 16.74 5.72
CA TYR A 172 -1.90 17.71 5.96
C TYR A 172 -2.56 17.43 7.30
N THR A 173 -3.13 18.45 7.94
CA THR A 173 -3.89 18.28 9.18
C THR A 173 -5.36 18.64 8.96
N ALA A 174 -6.26 17.71 9.29
CA ALA A 174 -7.69 17.97 9.28
C ALA A 174 -8.03 19.09 10.27
N ARG A 175 -8.85 20.05 9.84
CA ARG A 175 -9.31 21.19 10.63
C ARG A 175 -10.21 20.73 11.79
N GLY A 176 -10.55 21.64 12.71
CA GLY A 176 -11.36 21.32 13.88
C GLY A 176 -12.76 20.78 13.58
N ASP A 177 -13.29 21.06 12.38
CA ASP A 177 -14.54 20.52 11.85
C ASP A 177 -14.35 19.23 11.02
N GLY A 178 -13.17 18.61 11.12
CA GLY A 178 -12.78 17.41 10.38
C GLY A 178 -12.42 17.67 8.91
N ALA A 179 -12.56 18.90 8.39
CA ALA A 179 -12.33 19.17 6.97
C ALA A 179 -10.85 19.03 6.61
N TYR A 180 -10.56 18.40 5.46
CA TYR A 180 -9.22 18.34 4.87
C TYR A 180 -9.27 18.75 3.39
N CYS A 181 -8.15 19.25 2.87
CA CYS A 181 -7.99 19.56 1.46
C CYS A 181 -6.53 19.33 1.05
N VAL A 182 -6.31 18.32 0.20
CA VAL A 182 -5.03 18.00 -0.43
C VAL A 182 -5.06 18.56 -1.83
N ARG A 183 -4.03 19.35 -2.19
CA ARG A 183 -3.83 19.84 -3.55
C ARG A 183 -2.58 19.21 -4.15
N THR A 184 -2.71 18.66 -5.35
CA THR A 184 -1.68 17.90 -6.05
C THR A 184 -1.96 17.93 -7.56
N ILE A 185 -1.31 17.05 -8.33
CA ILE A 185 -1.64 16.69 -9.70
C ILE A 185 -2.30 15.31 -9.77
N ALA A 186 -3.10 15.07 -10.80
CA ALA A 186 -3.71 13.77 -11.04
C ALA A 186 -2.63 12.68 -11.23
N PRO A 187 -2.62 11.61 -10.42
CA PRO A 187 -1.68 10.52 -10.61
C PRO A 187 -2.01 9.72 -11.85
N LYS A 188 -0.98 9.10 -12.44
CA LYS A 188 -1.14 8.07 -13.45
C LYS A 188 -0.97 6.67 -12.84
N GLY A 189 -1.66 5.68 -13.43
CA GLY A 189 -1.38 4.27 -13.12
C GLY A 189 0.04 3.92 -13.56
N TYR A 190 0.69 3.02 -12.82
CA TYR A 190 2.11 2.76 -13.01
C TYR A 190 2.44 1.27 -12.91
N ALA A 191 3.59 0.90 -13.47
CA ALA A 191 4.15 -0.44 -13.36
C ALA A 191 4.93 -0.58 -12.05
N ILE A 192 4.76 -1.70 -11.33
CA ILE A 192 5.68 -2.04 -10.24
C ILE A 192 7.12 -2.17 -10.78
N PRO A 193 8.16 -2.09 -9.92
CA PRO A 193 9.54 -2.36 -10.36
C PRO A 193 9.66 -3.72 -11.09
N MET A 194 10.11 -3.68 -12.35
CA MET A 194 10.21 -4.86 -13.23
C MET A 194 11.65 -5.33 -13.46
N ASP A 195 12.63 -4.64 -12.90
CA ASP A 195 14.07 -4.88 -13.05
C ASP A 195 14.66 -5.81 -11.99
N GLY A 196 13.83 -6.35 -11.10
CA GLY A 196 14.21 -7.26 -10.01
C GLY A 196 13.62 -8.67 -10.11
N PRO A 197 13.90 -9.54 -9.13
CA PRO A 197 13.39 -10.91 -9.07
C PRO A 197 11.85 -11.01 -9.14
N VAL A 198 11.12 -10.04 -8.57
CA VAL A 198 9.65 -10.02 -8.69
C VAL A 198 9.23 -9.76 -10.12
N GLY A 199 9.84 -8.75 -10.77
CA GLY A 199 9.59 -8.46 -12.18
C GLY A 199 9.88 -9.64 -13.10
N GLU A 200 11.00 -10.33 -12.84
CA GLU A 200 11.40 -11.55 -13.54
C GLU A 200 10.35 -12.66 -13.43
N LEU A 201 9.82 -12.90 -12.22
CA LEU A 201 8.74 -13.87 -12.00
C LEU A 201 7.44 -13.45 -12.71
N ILE A 202 7.02 -12.19 -12.55
CA ILE A 202 5.79 -11.66 -13.16
C ILE A 202 5.85 -11.73 -14.69
N SER A 203 7.03 -11.47 -15.28
CA SER A 203 7.23 -11.55 -16.74
C SER A 203 7.00 -12.94 -17.34
N ARG A 204 7.01 -13.98 -16.51
CA ARG A 204 6.72 -15.38 -16.90
C ARG A 204 5.22 -15.73 -16.82
N THR A 205 4.38 -14.77 -16.44
CA THR A 205 2.94 -14.96 -16.26
C THR A 205 2.14 -14.02 -17.17
N ALA A 206 0.82 -14.22 -17.20
CA ALA A 206 -0.11 -13.26 -17.83
C ALA A 206 -0.59 -12.17 -16.86
N ILE A 207 -0.03 -12.10 -15.64
CA ILE A 207 -0.41 -11.11 -14.64
C ILE A 207 0.01 -9.72 -15.14
N SER A 208 -0.91 -8.76 -15.12
CA SER A 208 -0.59 -7.36 -15.37
C SER A 208 0.35 -6.87 -14.26
N HIS A 209 1.45 -6.23 -14.61
CA HIS A 209 2.37 -5.62 -13.63
C HIS A 209 2.00 -4.18 -13.28
N TYR A 210 0.79 -3.75 -13.65
CA TYR A 210 0.32 -2.39 -13.43
C TYR A 210 -0.56 -2.27 -12.18
N ARG A 211 -0.47 -1.09 -11.58
CA ARG A 211 -1.40 -0.59 -10.58
C ARG A 211 -2.27 0.50 -11.20
N PRO A 212 -3.58 0.56 -10.88
CA PRO A 212 -4.45 1.66 -11.29
C PRO A 212 -3.99 3.00 -10.74
N ALA A 213 -4.44 4.12 -11.31
CA ALA A 213 -4.14 5.45 -10.79
C ALA A 213 -4.73 5.64 -9.37
N HIS A 214 -3.89 6.01 -8.39
CA HIS A 214 -4.32 6.20 -7.01
C HIS A 214 -3.46 7.22 -6.24
N VAL A 215 -4.02 7.70 -5.13
CA VAL A 215 -3.34 8.50 -4.13
C VAL A 215 -3.32 7.72 -2.81
N HIS A 216 -2.16 7.60 -2.17
CA HIS A 216 -2.04 6.96 -0.87
C HIS A 216 -2.36 7.91 0.27
N PHE A 217 -2.91 7.36 1.34
CA PHE A 217 -3.17 8.05 2.59
C PHE A 217 -2.77 7.19 3.78
N LEU A 218 -2.05 7.78 4.72
CA LEU A 218 -1.88 7.26 6.07
C LEU A 218 -2.48 8.31 7.02
N LEU A 219 -3.59 7.97 7.64
CA LEU A 219 -4.27 8.80 8.61
C LEU A 219 -3.90 8.35 10.02
N ASN A 220 -3.51 9.31 10.85
CA ASN A 220 -3.22 9.07 12.25
C ASN A 220 -3.77 10.19 13.14
N VAL A 221 -4.42 9.80 14.23
CA VAL A 221 -4.98 10.72 15.23
C VAL A 221 -5.16 9.98 16.56
N PRO A 222 -4.82 10.58 17.71
CA PRO A 222 -5.02 9.93 19.00
C PRO A 222 -6.48 9.49 19.22
N GLY A 223 -6.65 8.27 19.72
CA GLY A 223 -7.97 7.69 20.01
C GLY A 223 -8.60 6.90 18.85
N TYR A 224 -7.94 6.85 17.69
CA TYR A 224 -8.39 6.07 16.53
C TYR A 224 -7.28 5.12 16.04
N GLU A 225 -7.69 3.99 15.46
CA GLU A 225 -6.80 3.07 14.77
C GLU A 225 -6.13 3.80 13.59
N PRO A 226 -4.81 3.67 13.40
CA PRO A 226 -4.15 4.19 12.21
C PRO A 226 -4.76 3.57 10.94
N LEU A 227 -5.06 4.41 9.96
CA LEU A 227 -5.65 3.99 8.69
C LEU A 227 -4.66 4.20 7.56
N ILE A 228 -4.18 3.11 6.97
CA ILE A 228 -3.46 3.13 5.70
C ILE A 228 -4.46 2.76 4.60
N THR A 229 -4.64 3.64 3.63
CA THR A 229 -5.57 3.41 2.53
C THR A 229 -5.15 4.06 1.22
N HIS A 230 -5.89 3.81 0.14
CA HIS A 230 -5.71 4.40 -1.18
C HIS A 230 -7.05 4.96 -1.66
N LEU A 231 -7.02 6.04 -2.46
CA LEU A 231 -8.16 6.43 -3.28
C LEU A 231 -7.81 6.21 -4.75
N PHE A 232 -8.57 5.35 -5.42
CA PHE A 232 -8.40 4.99 -6.83
C PHE A 232 -9.30 5.84 -7.72
N ARG A 233 -8.81 6.25 -8.89
CA ARG A 233 -9.63 6.98 -9.85
C ARG A 233 -10.64 6.04 -10.53
N GLU A 234 -11.92 6.41 -10.49
CA GLU A 234 -12.98 5.72 -11.24
C GLU A 234 -12.66 5.64 -12.73
N GLY A 235 -12.87 4.46 -13.32
CA GLY A 235 -12.59 4.20 -14.74
C GLY A 235 -11.10 4.13 -15.10
N ALA A 236 -10.19 4.16 -14.12
CA ALA A 236 -8.77 3.92 -14.36
C ALA A 236 -8.53 2.52 -14.93
N GLN A 237 -7.50 2.42 -15.78
CA GLN A 237 -7.01 1.12 -16.24
C GLN A 237 -6.55 0.30 -15.03
N TYR A 238 -6.71 -1.03 -15.11
CA TYR A 238 -6.23 -2.01 -14.12
C TYR A 238 -6.96 -2.01 -12.77
N LEU A 239 -8.12 -1.36 -12.63
CA LEU A 239 -8.92 -1.45 -11.39
C LEU A 239 -9.29 -2.91 -11.04
N ASP A 240 -9.64 -3.73 -12.02
CA ASP A 240 -10.02 -5.14 -11.80
C ASP A 240 -8.82 -6.09 -11.80
N SER A 241 -7.60 -5.56 -11.95
CA SER A 241 -6.39 -6.36 -12.14
C SER A 241 -5.16 -5.72 -11.46
N ASP A 242 -5.36 -5.01 -10.35
CA ASP A 242 -4.26 -4.41 -9.59
C ASP A 242 -3.31 -5.52 -9.13
N VAL A 243 -2.04 -5.43 -9.53
CA VAL A 243 -1.04 -6.49 -9.30
C VAL A 243 -0.80 -6.79 -7.83
N VAL A 244 -1.14 -5.85 -6.94
CA VAL A 244 -0.99 -6.00 -5.47
C VAL A 244 -2.31 -6.21 -4.74
N PHE A 245 -3.41 -6.42 -5.47
CA PHE A 245 -4.74 -6.71 -4.91
C PHE A 245 -5.29 -5.59 -3.98
N GLY A 246 -4.86 -4.33 -4.18
CA GLY A 246 -5.17 -3.22 -3.28
C GLY A 246 -6.52 -2.53 -3.51
N THR A 247 -7.19 -2.84 -4.62
CA THR A 247 -8.44 -2.20 -5.02
C THR A 247 -9.63 -2.71 -4.22
N LYS A 248 -10.42 -1.78 -3.69
CA LYS A 248 -11.72 -2.05 -3.04
C LYS A 248 -12.77 -1.10 -3.62
N PRO A 249 -14.02 -1.54 -3.88
CA PRO A 249 -15.05 -0.68 -4.47
C PRO A 249 -15.29 0.63 -3.71
N GLU A 250 -15.23 0.58 -2.37
CA GLU A 250 -15.42 1.73 -1.47
C GLU A 250 -14.31 2.77 -1.57
N LEU A 251 -13.19 2.41 -2.21
CA LEU A 251 -12.02 3.25 -2.40
C LEU A 251 -11.92 3.79 -3.84
N VAL A 252 -12.88 3.47 -4.72
CA VAL A 252 -12.96 4.00 -6.08
C VAL A 252 -13.74 5.31 -6.06
N VAL A 253 -13.09 6.40 -6.50
CA VAL A 253 -13.59 7.77 -6.39
C VAL A 253 -13.60 8.44 -7.76
N ALA A 254 -14.69 9.14 -8.07
CA ALA A 254 -14.79 9.96 -9.27
C ALA A 254 -13.82 11.14 -9.22
N PHE A 255 -12.97 11.28 -10.24
CA PHE A 255 -12.13 12.46 -10.44
C PHE A 255 -12.83 13.34 -11.47
N THR A 256 -13.68 14.24 -10.97
CA THR A 256 -14.62 15.02 -11.79
C THR A 256 -13.92 16.23 -12.38
N GLU A 257 -14.00 16.42 -13.69
CA GLU A 257 -13.49 17.62 -14.35
C GLU A 257 -14.26 18.88 -13.95
N ARG A 258 -13.50 19.94 -13.69
CA ARG A 258 -13.98 21.27 -13.32
C ARG A 258 -13.33 22.31 -14.21
N GLU A 259 -14.13 23.26 -14.67
CA GLU A 259 -13.66 24.43 -15.40
C GLU A 259 -12.86 25.38 -14.47
N PRO A 260 -12.06 26.31 -15.02
CA PRO A 260 -11.43 27.37 -14.26
C PRO A 260 -12.44 28.10 -13.36
N GLY A 261 -12.10 28.27 -12.08
CA GLY A 261 -13.05 28.78 -11.10
C GLY A 261 -12.67 28.48 -9.65
N PRO A 262 -13.61 28.67 -8.71
CA PRO A 262 -13.38 28.45 -7.28
C PRO A 262 -12.93 27.01 -6.97
N THR A 263 -12.05 26.86 -5.99
CA THR A 263 -11.48 25.57 -5.56
C THR A 263 -11.83 25.25 -4.09
N PRO A 264 -11.77 23.98 -3.65
CA PRO A 264 -12.21 23.57 -2.30
C PRO A 264 -11.36 24.14 -1.14
N ASP A 265 -10.16 24.60 -1.44
CA ASP A 265 -9.28 25.33 -0.51
C ASP A 265 -9.75 26.77 -0.23
N GLY A 266 -10.80 27.24 -0.90
CA GLY A 266 -11.29 28.62 -0.84
C GLY A 266 -10.59 29.57 -1.83
N GLY A 267 -9.69 29.03 -2.67
CA GLY A 267 -9.00 29.75 -3.73
C GLY A 267 -9.73 29.70 -5.08
N SER A 268 -8.96 29.81 -6.15
CA SER A 268 -9.44 29.62 -7.52
C SER A 268 -8.35 29.02 -8.41
N SER A 269 -8.73 28.13 -9.32
CA SER A 269 -7.89 27.64 -10.41
C SER A 269 -8.08 28.48 -11.68
N ALA A 270 -6.99 28.87 -12.32
CA ALA A 270 -6.99 29.55 -13.63
C ALA A 270 -7.09 28.57 -14.82
N VAL A 271 -6.98 27.27 -14.56
CA VAL A 271 -7.01 26.19 -15.55
C VAL A 271 -8.05 25.14 -15.15
N PRO A 272 -8.51 24.27 -16.08
CA PRO A 272 -9.31 23.12 -15.71
C PRO A 272 -8.58 22.24 -14.69
N TRP A 273 -9.34 21.64 -13.78
CA TRP A 273 -8.83 20.85 -12.66
C TRP A 273 -9.75 19.67 -12.35
N LEU A 274 -9.27 18.72 -11.56
CA LEU A 274 -10.02 17.55 -11.12
C LEU A 274 -10.41 17.68 -9.65
N GLU A 275 -11.65 17.33 -9.34
CA GLU A 275 -12.16 17.22 -7.98
C GLU A 275 -12.38 15.76 -7.61
N ALA A 276 -11.78 15.32 -6.51
CA ALA A 276 -12.10 14.06 -5.85
C ALA A 276 -12.64 14.34 -4.45
N ARG A 277 -13.89 13.95 -4.19
CA ARG A 277 -14.52 14.12 -2.88
C ARG A 277 -14.59 12.79 -2.14
N TYR A 278 -14.04 12.74 -0.94
CA TYR A 278 -14.05 11.54 -0.11
C TYR A 278 -14.12 11.88 1.37
N ASP A 279 -14.95 11.16 2.13
CA ASP A 279 -15.01 11.33 3.59
C ASP A 279 -14.39 10.10 4.25
N PHE A 280 -13.30 10.29 4.99
CA PHE A 280 -12.65 9.23 5.75
C PHE A 280 -13.43 8.95 7.04
N VAL A 281 -13.70 7.67 7.30
CA VAL A 281 -14.34 7.21 8.53
C VAL A 281 -13.34 6.38 9.33
N LEU A 282 -12.98 6.85 10.51
CA LEU A 282 -11.98 6.21 11.36
C LEU A 282 -12.62 5.33 12.44
N GLN A 283 -12.02 4.17 12.66
CA GLN A 283 -12.34 3.24 13.74
C GLN A 283 -11.70 3.74 15.04
N PRO A 284 -12.44 3.95 16.14
CA PRO A 284 -11.86 4.24 17.45
C PRO A 284 -11.00 3.06 17.93
N VAL A 285 -9.92 3.34 18.67
CA VAL A 285 -9.15 2.30 19.37
C VAL A 285 -10.06 1.66 20.43
N GLY A 286 -10.09 0.32 20.47
CA GLY A 286 -10.86 -0.48 21.43
C GLY A 286 -10.35 -0.43 22.86
#